data_AF-A0A7W0LKG3-F1
#
_entry.id   AF-A0A7W0LKG3-F1
#
_cell.length_a   1.000
_cell.length_b   1.000
_cell.length_c   1.000
_cell.angle_alpha   90.00
_cell.angle_beta   90.00
_cell.angle_gamma   90.00
#
_symmetry.space_group_name_H-M   'P 1'
#
loop_
_entity.id
_entity.type
_entity.pdbx_description
1 polymer ?
#
loop_
_entity_poly.entity_id
_entity_poly.type
_entity_poly.pdbx_seq_one_letter_code
_entity_poly.pdbx_strand_id
1 'polypeptide(L)' 'MEFLFAASPSPTQIALVSAGTVAYIAYVVFILAPAWGSYGRLWERMAAGFLSLYILAAVIGIGVLAGVLVVVSYDRFFE' A
#
# COMPACT_ATOMS: atom_id res chain seq x y z
N MET A 1 6.51 -14.01 21.11
CA MET A 1 6.38 -14.44 19.70
C MET A 1 5.41 -15.63 19.53
N GLU A 2 4.70 -16.05 20.58
CA GLU A 2 3.81 -17.22 20.57
C GLU A 2 2.35 -16.89 20.17
N PHE A 3 1.96 -15.61 20.21
CA PHE A 3 0.59 -15.16 19.92
C PHE A 3 0.23 -15.04 18.43
N LEU A 4 1.15 -15.33 17.50
CA LEU A 4 0.96 -15.11 16.06
C LEU A 4 0.40 -16.33 15.30
N PHE A 5 0.31 -17.52 15.92
CA PHE A 5 -0.06 -18.75 15.20
C PHE A 5 -1.24 -19.54 15.81
N ALA A 6 -1.85 -19.06 16.90
CA ALA A 6 -2.90 -19.79 17.61
C ALA A 6 -4.34 -19.52 17.10
N ALA A 7 -4.55 -18.51 16.24
CA ALA A 7 -5.86 -18.17 15.67
C ALA A 7 -5.82 -18.28 14.15
N SER A 8 -6.74 -19.06 13.56
CA SER A 8 -6.94 -19.08 12.11
C SER A 8 -7.33 -17.67 11.65
N PRO A 9 -6.60 -17.06 10.68
CA PRO A 9 -6.89 -15.70 10.26
C PRO A 9 -8.29 -15.62 9.65
N SER A 10 -9.05 -14.59 10.02
CA SER A 10 -10.38 -14.36 9.46
C SER A 10 -10.26 -14.01 7.96
N PRO A 11 -11.31 -14.26 7.14
CA PRO A 11 -11.29 -13.90 5.72
C PRO A 11 -10.92 -12.43 5.48
N THR A 12 -11.36 -11.51 6.35
CA THR A 12 -11.02 -10.09 6.29
C THR A 12 -9.53 -9.84 6.51
N GLN A 13 -8.91 -10.52 7.48
CA GLN A 13 -7.46 -10.41 7.72
C GLN A 13 -6.66 -10.93 6.52
N ILE A 14 -7.09 -12.06 5.94
CA ILE A 14 -6.46 -12.62 4.74
C ILE A 14 -6.58 -11.63 3.57
N ALA A 15 -7.76 -11.05 3.36
CA ALA A 15 -8.00 -10.06 2.30
C ALA A 15 -7.13 -8.81 2.47
N LEU A 16 -7.03 -8.26 3.69
CA LEU A 16 -6.22 -7.08 3.96
C LEU A 16 -4.72 -7.33 3.72
N VAL A 17 -4.18 -8.44 4.24
CA VAL A 17 -2.76 -8.76 4.10
C VAL A 17 -2.41 -9.06 2.64
N SER A 18 -3.25 -9.82 1.92
CA SER A 18 -3.01 -10.15 0.52
C SER A 18 -3.11 -8.92 -0.38
N ALA A 19 -4.14 -8.09 -0.23
CA ALA A 19 -4.28 -6.85 -0.98
C ALA A 19 -3.10 -5.89 -0.74
N GLY A 20 -2.71 -5.72 0.53
CA GLY A 20 -1.56 -4.89 0.90
C GLY A 20 -0.25 -5.41 0.30
N THR A 21 -0.05 -6.73 0.32
CA THR A 21 1.13 -7.38 -0.27
C THR A 21 1.18 -7.20 -1.78
N VAL A 22 0.07 -7.42 -2.48
CA VAL A 22 -0.03 -7.23 -3.93
C VAL A 22 0.24 -5.76 -4.31
N ALA A 23 -0.34 -4.82 -3.57
CA ALA A 23 -0.10 -3.39 -3.79
C ALA A 23 1.38 -3.01 -3.57
N TYR A 24 2.01 -3.55 -2.52
CA TYR A 24 3.43 -3.31 -2.27
C TYR A 24 4.32 -3.89 -3.38
N ILE A 25 4.04 -5.12 -3.84
CA ILE A 25 4.75 -5.72 -4.97
C ILE A 25 4.59 -4.86 -6.22
N ALA A 26 3.38 -4.37 -6.51
CA ALA A 26 3.13 -3.48 -7.64
C ALA A 26 3.94 -2.18 -7.54
N TYR A 27 4.02 -1.56 -6.37
CA TYR A 27 4.88 -0.40 -6.14
C TYR A 27 6.35 -0.71 -6.43
N VAL A 28 6.87 -1.83 -5.91
CA VAL A 28 8.28 -2.19 -6.12
C VAL A 28 8.57 -2.42 -7.60
N VAL A 29 7.71 -3.17 -8.29
CA VAL A 29 7.93 -3.59 -9.69
C VAL A 29 7.70 -2.43 -10.68
N PHE A 30 6.60 -1.68 -10.53
CA PHE A 30 6.20 -0.69 -11.54
C PHE A 30 6.71 0.72 -11.25
N ILE A 31 7.12 1.03 -10.02
CA ILE A 31 7.52 2.39 -9.64
C ILE A 31 8.98 2.41 -9.18
N LEU A 32 9.32 1.65 -8.14
CA LEU A 32 10.65 1.74 -7.52
C LEU A 32 11.75 1.18 -8.42
N ALA A 33 11.56 -0.01 -9.00
CA ALA A 33 12.53 -0.64 -9.89
C ALA A 33 12.89 0.21 -11.11
N PRO A 34 11.94 0.74 -11.92
CA PRO A 34 12.26 1.60 -13.04
C PRO A 34 12.84 2.96 -12.60
N ALA A 35 12.37 3.53 -11.48
CA ALA A 35 12.96 4.75 -10.93
C ALA A 35 14.45 4.56 -10.60
N TRP A 36 14.81 3.42 -10.01
CA TRP A 36 16.20 3.10 -9.70
C TRP A 36 17.05 2.81 -10.96
N GLY A 37 16.44 2.17 -11.97
CA GLY A 37 17.10 1.83 -13.23
C GLY A 37 17.37 3.04 -14.13
N SER A 38 16.62 4.13 -13.98
CA SER A 38 16.69 5.30 -14.87
C SER A 38 17.92 6.19 -14.65
N TYR A 39 18.55 6.11 -13.46
CA TYR A 39 19.64 7.00 -13.08
C TYR A 39 20.99 6.28 -13.01
N GLY A 40 22.06 6.95 -13.42
CA GLY A 40 23.42 6.41 -13.38
C GLY A 40 24.11 6.60 -12.03
N ARG A 41 23.84 7.70 -11.33
CA ARG A 41 24.50 8.04 -10.06
C ARG A 41 23.70 7.55 -8.86
N LEU A 42 24.40 7.04 -7.84
CA LEU A 42 23.77 6.49 -6.63
C LEU A 42 22.90 7.54 -5.90
N TRP A 43 23.37 8.79 -5.81
CA TRP A 43 22.63 9.88 -5.16
C TRP A 43 21.32 10.24 -5.87
N GLU A 44 21.30 10.17 -7.20
CA GLU A 44 20.08 10.38 -8.00
C GLU A 44 19.08 9.24 -7.77
N ARG A 45 19.56 8.00 -7.70
CA ARG A 45 18.73 6.83 -7.39
C ARG A 45 18.09 6.92 -6.01
N MET A 46 18.83 7.38 -5.00
CA MET A 46 18.31 7.58 -3.65
C MET A 46 17.23 8.67 -3.63
N ALA A 47 17.46 9.79 -4.32
CA ALA A 47 16.47 10.86 -4.43
C ALA A 47 15.20 10.41 -5.17
N ALA A 48 15.36 9.66 -6.28
CA ALA A 48 14.25 9.10 -7.03
C ALA A 48 13.47 8.04 -6.21
N GLY A 49 14.18 7.18 -5.47
CA GLY A 49 13.60 6.24 -4.53
C GLY A 49 12.78 6.96 -3.45
N PHE A 50 13.33 8.02 -2.86
CA PHE A 50 12.60 8.85 -1.89
C PHE A 50 11.33 9.47 -2.50
N LEU A 51 11.42 10.03 -3.71
CA LEU A 51 10.26 10.59 -4.40
C LEU A 51 9.20 9.51 -4.72
N SER A 52 9.62 8.27 -4.99
CA SER A 52 8.66 7.18 -5.19
C SER A 52 7.87 6.82 -3.93
N LEU A 53 8.45 7.01 -2.73
CA LEU A 53 7.74 6.83 -1.46
C LEU A 53 6.62 7.86 -1.28
N TYR A 54 6.81 9.08 -1.80
CA TYR A 54 5.73 10.07 -1.84
C TYR A 54 4.55 9.56 -2.68
N ILE A 55 4.81 8.92 -3.83
CA ILE A 55 3.76 8.31 -4.67
C ILE A 55 3.05 7.19 -3.89
N LEU A 56 3.81 6.31 -3.23
CA LEU A 56 3.24 5.25 -2.39
C LEU A 56 2.33 5.82 -1.29
N ALA A 57 2.80 6.85 -0.58
CA ALA A 57 2.03 7.52 0.46
C ALA A 57 0.75 8.17 -0.09
N ALA A 58 0.82 8.79 -1.29
CA ALA A 58 -0.35 9.37 -1.94
C ALA A 58 -1.40 8.30 -2.30
N VAL A 59 -0.98 7.17 -2.88
CA VAL A 59 -1.91 6.08 -3.23
C VAL A 59 -2.53 5.46 -1.98
N ILE A 60 -1.75 5.26 -0.92
CA ILE A 60 -2.28 4.80 0.38
C ILE A 60 -3.29 5.82 0.90
N GLY A 61 -2.96 7.11 0.89
CA GLY A 61 -3.85 8.18 1.34
C GLY A 61 -5.17 8.19 0.59
N ILE A 62 -5.13 8.09 -0.75
CA ILE A 62 -6.34 8.01 -1.59
C ILE A 62 -7.16 6.77 -1.25
N GLY A 63 -6.53 5.60 -1.11
CA GLY A 63 -7.21 4.35 -0.76
C GLY A 63 -7.89 4.40 0.61
N VAL A 64 -7.20 4.97 1.62
CA VAL A 64 -7.76 5.17 2.96
C VAL A 64 -8.92 6.15 2.91
N LEU A 65 -8.76 7.30 2.24
CA LEU A 65 -9.84 8.28 2.08
C LEU A 65 -11.07 7.66 1.40
N ALA A 66 -10.87 6.90 0.32
CA ALA A 66 -11.96 6.20 -0.35
C ALA A 66 -12.66 5.18 0.58
N GLY A 67 -11.89 4.40 1.33
CA GLY A 67 -12.42 3.45 2.31
C GLY A 67 -13.25 4.14 3.41
N VAL A 68 -12.72 5.24 3.97
CA VAL A 68 -13.42 6.04 4.99
C VAL A 68 -14.71 6.64 4.42
N LEU A 69 -14.67 7.18 3.20
CA LEU A 69 -15.86 7.71 2.53
C LEU A 69 -16.94 6.65 2.36
N VAL A 70 -16.58 5.42 1.99
CA VAL A 70 -17.54 4.32 1.89
C VAL A 70 -18.15 3.99 3.26
N VAL A 71 -17.32 3.87 4.30
CA VAL A 71 -17.79 3.54 5.65
C VAL A 71 -18.75 4.62 6.18
N VAL A 72 -18.39 5.90 6.06
CA VAL A 72 -19.22 7.01 6.55
C VAL A 72 -20.50 7.18 5.71
N SER A 73 -20.46 6.86 4.43
CA SER A 73 -21.64 6.94 3.56
C SER A 73 -22.59 5.76 3.77
N TYR A 74 -22.11 4.63 4.29
CA TYR A 74 -22.92 3.42 4.46
C TYR A 74 -24.13 3.68 5.37
N ASP A 75 -23.89 4.34 6.50
CA ASP A 75 -24.95 4.75 7.42
C ASP A 75 -25.97 5.60 6.66
N ARG A 76 -25.55 6.68 5.99
CA ARG A 76 -26.42 7.60 5.22
C ARG A 76 -27.34 6.95 4.16
N PHE A 77 -27.00 5.78 3.62
CA PHE A 77 -27.76 5.14 2.54
C PHE A 77 -28.68 4.00 2.99
N PHE A 78 -28.43 3.40 4.17
CA PHE A 78 -29.11 2.19 4.61
C PHE A 78 -29.88 2.32 5.95
N GLU A 79 -29.92 3.52 6.53
CA GLU A 79 -30.99 3.99 7.43
C GLU A 79 -32.07 4.74 6.64
#